data_AF-A0A7V2AMZ6-F1
#
_entry.id   AF-A0A7V2AMZ6-F1
#
_cell.length_a   1.000
_cell.length_b   1.000
_cell.length_c   1.000
_cell.angle_alpha   90.00
_cell.angle_beta   90.00
_cell.angle_gamma   90.00
#
_symmetry.space_group_name_H-M   'P 1'
#
loop_
_entity.id
_entity.type
_entity.pdbx_description
1 polymer ?
#
loop_
_entity_poly.entity_id
_entity_poly.type
_entity_poly.pdbx_seq_one_letter_code
_entity_poly.pdbx_strand_id
1 'polypeptide(L)'
;MCQLTYFKLIQGEVQILIFDEYQNFSLTYIHDKSKNPQNKGTDYHKHETFEIFILLSGKASYFIEQSVYNLVPGDIVIVNSEEGHKQVIHPCNDHESIQFNFDPGITSFINHPASDPVSCFTDRPLGTQNKRNLQPVDLKVILDLFESMENLKNHFRTGLEVFKLLRFVEILMHIYLAFKDMPKPEKFSKAPQIIQNISTYIENNFERDLSLGSMEEKFHISRFYLSHEFKKYTSFGFREYIVIKRVQHAKLLLSKGLKPAEACSLSGFNDYSNFNKVFKKYTRVSPTEYIRNIDKGELDMLQHANIPILPKYAKLPDLVVTGLFWSPEIPEKGDSILLSVVVMNVGRAATPEGVTLGVGFNILDTEGREVLVVWSDNHSKALAPGETVLLRANSGIDGVNTWTAVEGSYRIVAYADDMNRIAESNEDNNVMEKFLNICGD
;
A
#
# COMPACT_ATOMS: atom_id res chain seq x y z
N MET A 1 20.41 -8.88 23.65
CA MET A 1 19.18 -8.10 23.53
C MET A 1 19.58 -6.71 23.08
N CYS A 2 19.38 -6.39 21.81
CA CYS A 2 19.76 -5.10 21.26
C CYS A 2 18.48 -4.25 21.20
N GLN A 3 18.31 -3.32 22.14
CA GLN A 3 17.24 -2.34 22.10
C GLN A 3 17.46 -1.44 20.87
N LEU A 4 16.46 -1.33 20.00
CA LEU A 4 16.47 -0.35 18.92
C LEU A 4 16.11 1.02 19.52
N THR A 5 17.04 1.96 19.42
CA THR A 5 16.85 3.35 19.83
C THR A 5 16.28 4.12 18.64
N TYR A 6 15.13 4.77 18.80
CA TYR A 6 14.56 5.63 17.76
C TYR A 6 14.69 7.11 18.14
N PHE A 7 14.82 7.96 17.13
CA PHE A 7 14.94 9.40 17.27
C PHE A 7 13.60 10.04 16.97
N LYS A 8 13.03 10.78 17.92
CA LYS A 8 11.87 11.65 17.66
C LYS A 8 12.32 13.10 17.80
N LEU A 9 12.25 13.85 16.72
CA LEU A 9 12.47 15.30 16.72
C LEU A 9 11.14 15.98 17.01
N ILE A 10 11.00 16.58 18.19
CA ILE A 10 9.86 17.41 18.56
C ILE A 10 10.41 18.81 18.84
N GLN A 11 9.91 19.81 18.12
CA GLN A 11 10.20 21.24 18.37
C GLN A 11 11.70 21.62 18.42
N GLY A 12 12.53 20.99 17.58
CA GLY A 12 13.95 21.32 17.48
C GLY A 12 14.85 20.67 18.54
N GLU A 13 14.31 19.81 19.40
CA GLU A 13 15.09 18.94 20.28
C GLU A 13 15.03 17.48 19.82
N VAL A 14 16.20 16.82 19.79
CA VAL A 14 16.30 15.37 19.57
C VAL A 14 16.00 14.67 20.89
N GLN A 15 14.81 14.10 21.03
CA GLN A 15 14.49 13.26 22.17
C GLN A 15 14.74 11.78 21.82
N ILE A 16 15.45 11.10 22.72
CA ILE A 16 15.74 9.67 22.65
C ILE A 16 14.65 8.95 23.43
N LEU A 17 13.74 8.26 22.74
CA LEU A 17 12.71 7.45 23.37
C LEU A 17 13.03 5.96 23.14
N ILE A 18 13.11 5.20 24.23
CA ILE A 18 13.37 3.76 24.22
C ILE A 18 12.02 3.07 24.37
N PHE A 19 11.55 2.40 23.31
CA PHE A 19 10.34 1.57 23.32
C PHE A 19 10.73 0.10 23.11
N ASP A 20 10.04 -0.81 23.81
CA ASP A 20 10.36 -2.24 23.92
C ASP A 20 9.55 -3.15 22.97
N GLU A 21 8.78 -2.59 22.03
CA GLU A 21 7.91 -3.38 21.13
C GLU A 21 8.39 -3.39 19.68
N TYR A 22 8.66 -4.60 19.17
CA TYR A 22 9.12 -4.87 17.81
C TYR A 22 7.98 -4.71 16.80
N GLN A 23 7.85 -3.54 16.17
CA GLN A 23 7.22 -3.50 14.84
C GLN A 23 8.23 -4.00 13.81
N ASN A 24 7.88 -5.07 13.09
CA ASN A 24 8.73 -5.70 12.07
C ASN A 24 8.79 -4.83 10.81
N PHE A 25 9.52 -3.72 10.86
CA PHE A 25 9.89 -2.97 9.66
C PHE A 25 10.81 -3.84 8.79
N SER A 26 10.37 -4.15 7.57
CA SER A 26 11.18 -4.90 6.61
C SER A 26 11.90 -3.95 5.65
N LEU A 27 13.22 -4.08 5.57
CA LEU A 27 14.07 -3.45 4.57
C LEU A 27 14.94 -4.54 3.96
N THR A 28 14.82 -4.71 2.66
CA THR A 28 15.66 -5.61 1.88
C THR A 28 16.31 -4.85 0.75
N TYR A 29 17.51 -5.26 0.36
CA TYR A 29 18.14 -4.74 -0.83
C TYR A 29 18.89 -5.83 -1.59
N ILE A 30 19.01 -5.64 -2.90
CA ILE A 30 19.80 -6.47 -3.80
C ILE A 30 20.78 -5.56 -4.53
N HIS A 31 22.06 -5.94 -4.49
CA HIS A 31 23.11 -5.39 -5.34
C HIS A 31 23.44 -6.42 -6.42
N ASP A 32 22.88 -6.26 -7.62
CA ASP A 32 23.18 -7.14 -8.75
C ASP A 32 24.42 -6.62 -9.47
N LYS A 33 25.48 -7.44 -9.50
CA LYS A 33 26.66 -7.25 -10.36
C LYS A 33 26.79 -8.48 -11.26
N SER A 34 26.28 -8.41 -12.48
CA SER A 34 26.28 -9.55 -13.40
C SER A 34 27.01 -9.26 -14.71
N LYS A 35 27.67 -10.30 -15.23
CA LYS A 35 28.29 -10.30 -16.56
C LYS A 35 27.37 -11.01 -17.54
N ASN A 36 27.21 -10.44 -18.72
CA ASN A 36 26.39 -10.99 -19.81
C ASN A 36 24.98 -11.44 -19.37
N PRO A 37 24.19 -10.59 -18.66
CA PRO A 37 22.82 -10.96 -18.29
C PRO A 37 22.01 -11.30 -19.54
N GLN A 38 21.41 -12.49 -19.54
CA GLN A 38 20.54 -12.95 -20.62
C GLN A 38 19.09 -12.65 -20.24
N ASN A 39 18.52 -11.59 -20.84
CA ASN A 39 17.10 -11.24 -20.79
C ASN A 39 16.41 -11.61 -19.46
N LYS A 40 17.00 -11.14 -18.36
CA LYS A 40 16.53 -11.39 -16.99
C LYS A 40 15.48 -10.35 -16.64
N GLY A 41 14.58 -10.66 -15.72
CA GLY A 41 13.55 -9.71 -15.32
C GLY A 41 12.39 -10.40 -14.63
N THR A 42 11.55 -9.60 -14.01
CA THR A 42 10.37 -10.07 -13.32
C THR A 42 9.22 -10.30 -14.32
N ASP A 43 8.25 -11.11 -13.91
CA ASP A 43 6.96 -11.13 -14.59
C ASP A 43 6.11 -9.95 -14.08
N TYR A 44 5.00 -9.63 -14.74
CA TYR A 44 4.14 -8.54 -14.27
C TYR A 44 3.52 -8.90 -12.91
N HIS A 45 3.79 -8.10 -11.88
CA HIS A 45 3.40 -8.39 -10.51
C HIS A 45 3.11 -7.09 -9.74
N LYS A 46 2.59 -7.23 -8.52
CA LYS A 46 2.34 -6.16 -7.56
C LYS A 46 2.78 -6.72 -6.21
N HIS A 47 3.45 -5.92 -5.39
CA HIS A 47 3.93 -6.30 -4.05
C HIS A 47 3.57 -5.20 -3.04
N GLU A 48 3.48 -5.53 -1.76
CA GLU A 48 2.96 -4.62 -0.73
C GLU A 48 4.04 -3.64 -0.20
N THR A 49 5.23 -3.62 -0.81
CA THR A 49 6.34 -2.75 -0.42
C THR A 49 6.55 -1.61 -1.40
N PHE A 50 7.19 -0.53 -0.94
CA PHE A 50 7.79 0.42 -1.86
C PHE A 50 9.07 -0.16 -2.44
N GLU A 51 9.30 0.10 -3.73
CA GLU A 51 10.50 -0.31 -4.44
C GLU A 51 11.26 0.90 -4.98
N ILE A 52 12.59 0.87 -4.79
CA ILE A 52 13.53 1.79 -5.44
C ILE A 52 14.47 0.94 -6.27
N PHE A 53 14.64 1.28 -7.55
CA PHE A 53 15.61 0.65 -8.43
C PHE A 53 16.57 1.69 -9.01
N ILE A 54 17.87 1.44 -8.90
CA ILE A 54 18.95 2.33 -9.36
C ILE A 54 19.79 1.57 -10.38
N LEU A 55 19.87 2.05 -11.62
CA LEU A 55 20.72 1.46 -12.66
C LEU A 55 22.12 2.11 -12.65
N LEU A 56 23.18 1.32 -12.49
CA LEU A 56 24.57 1.81 -12.44
C LEU A 56 25.36 1.46 -13.71
N SER A 57 25.09 0.32 -14.31
CA SER A 57 25.59 -0.05 -15.64
C SER A 57 24.61 -1.00 -16.33
N GLY A 58 24.67 -1.07 -17.66
CA GLY A 58 23.78 -1.93 -18.46
C GLY A 58 22.55 -1.20 -19.01
N LYS A 59 21.50 -1.98 -19.32
CA LYS A 59 20.24 -1.50 -19.91
C LYS A 59 19.06 -2.22 -19.29
N ALA A 60 18.08 -1.48 -18.82
CA ALA A 60 16.85 -2.04 -18.27
C ALA A 60 15.61 -1.24 -18.71
N SER A 61 14.45 -1.86 -18.60
CA SER A 61 13.15 -1.22 -18.77
C SER A 61 12.23 -1.61 -17.63
N TYR A 62 11.47 -0.64 -17.14
CA TYR A 62 10.35 -0.85 -16.23
C TYR A 62 9.03 -0.60 -16.96
N PHE A 63 8.09 -1.51 -16.81
CA PHE A 63 6.70 -1.35 -17.22
C PHE A 63 5.92 -1.16 -15.93
N ILE A 64 5.36 0.01 -15.68
CA ILE A 64 4.63 0.33 -14.44
C ILE A 64 3.27 0.86 -14.84
N GLU A 65 2.24 0.11 -14.49
CA GLU A 65 0.88 0.29 -14.99
C GLU A 65 0.87 0.46 -16.52
N GLN A 66 0.46 1.63 -17.02
CA GLN A 66 0.45 1.96 -18.43
C GLN A 66 1.77 2.44 -19.02
N SER A 67 2.74 2.80 -18.18
CA SER A 67 3.95 3.53 -18.59
C SER A 67 5.14 2.59 -18.80
N VAL A 68 6.00 2.95 -19.76
CA VAL A 68 7.27 2.25 -20.02
C VAL A 68 8.43 3.21 -19.80
N TYR A 69 9.31 2.84 -18.87
CA TYR A 69 10.49 3.58 -18.48
C TYR A 69 11.74 2.84 -18.98
N ASN A 70 12.32 3.32 -20.07
CA ASN A 70 13.63 2.84 -20.50
C ASN A 70 14.73 3.54 -19.70
N LEU A 71 15.64 2.74 -19.14
CA LEU A 71 16.63 3.18 -18.18
C LEU A 71 18.01 3.29 -18.82
N VAL A 72 18.72 4.35 -18.44
CA VAL A 72 20.16 4.51 -18.66
C VAL A 72 20.87 4.58 -17.30
N PRO A 73 22.18 4.31 -17.22
CA PRO A 73 22.93 4.48 -15.99
C PRO A 73 22.69 5.85 -15.32
N GLY A 74 22.46 5.84 -14.01
CA GLY A 74 22.05 6.99 -13.20
C GLY A 74 20.54 7.22 -13.12
N ASP A 75 19.73 6.46 -13.85
CA ASP A 75 18.28 6.46 -13.65
C ASP A 75 17.91 5.74 -12.36
N ILE A 76 17.03 6.39 -11.60
CA ILE A 76 16.28 5.83 -10.47
C ILE A 76 14.83 5.65 -10.89
N VAL A 77 14.26 4.51 -10.52
CA VAL A 77 12.84 4.22 -10.61
C VAL A 77 12.29 4.01 -9.20
N ILE A 78 11.14 4.62 -8.90
CA ILE A 78 10.38 4.40 -7.67
C ILE A 78 9.03 3.77 -8.00
N VAL A 79 8.59 2.80 -7.19
CA VAL A 79 7.34 2.08 -7.38
C VAL A 79 6.58 2.02 -6.06
N ASN A 80 5.32 2.42 -6.11
CA ASN A 80 4.37 2.34 -5.01
C ASN A 80 3.89 0.87 -4.85
N SER A 81 3.57 0.45 -3.63
CA SER A 81 2.97 -0.85 -3.33
C SER A 81 1.67 -1.09 -4.10
N GLU A 82 0.99 -0.02 -4.53
CA GLU A 82 -0.22 -0.12 -5.33
C GLU A 82 0.00 -0.35 -6.83
N GLU A 83 1.22 -0.21 -7.33
CA GLU A 83 1.53 -0.24 -8.76
C GLU A 83 1.88 -1.66 -9.24
N GLY A 84 1.09 -2.17 -10.18
CA GLY A 84 1.47 -3.32 -10.98
C GLY A 84 2.65 -2.96 -11.88
N HIS A 85 3.70 -3.77 -11.85
CA HIS A 85 4.90 -3.51 -12.63
C HIS A 85 5.66 -4.76 -13.07
N LYS A 86 6.54 -4.56 -14.04
CA LYS A 86 7.45 -5.56 -14.60
C LYS A 86 8.79 -4.92 -14.89
N GLN A 87 9.87 -5.60 -14.52
CA GLN A 87 11.23 -5.22 -14.86
C GLN A 87 11.77 -6.13 -15.97
N VAL A 88 12.50 -5.55 -16.91
CA VAL A 88 13.25 -6.28 -17.95
C VAL A 88 14.68 -5.75 -17.99
N ILE A 89 15.65 -6.60 -17.71
CA ILE A 89 17.08 -6.36 -17.90
C ILE A 89 17.45 -6.87 -19.28
N HIS A 90 17.88 -5.95 -20.14
CA HIS A 90 18.23 -6.26 -21.52
C HIS A 90 19.63 -6.86 -21.61
N PRO A 91 19.92 -7.68 -22.65
CA PRO A 91 21.27 -8.16 -22.89
C PRO A 91 22.30 -7.03 -23.00
N CYS A 92 23.35 -7.12 -22.19
CA CYS A 92 24.52 -6.23 -22.19
C CYS A 92 25.77 -6.99 -21.71
N ASN A 93 26.96 -6.38 -21.82
CA ASN A 93 28.21 -7.03 -21.38
C ASN A 93 28.31 -7.09 -19.85
N ASP A 94 27.87 -6.02 -19.21
CA ASP A 94 27.90 -5.79 -17.78
C ASP A 94 26.62 -5.07 -17.35
N HIS A 95 26.06 -5.53 -16.23
CA HIS A 95 24.92 -4.93 -15.57
C HIS A 95 25.22 -4.77 -14.10
N GLU A 96 24.91 -3.59 -13.60
CA GLU A 96 25.02 -3.27 -12.19
C GLU A 96 23.80 -2.45 -11.78
N SER A 97 23.12 -2.90 -10.73
CA SER A 97 21.96 -2.19 -10.19
C SER A 97 21.80 -2.43 -8.70
N ILE A 98 21.18 -1.46 -8.04
CA ILE A 98 20.76 -1.57 -6.64
C ILE A 98 19.25 -1.51 -6.60
N GLN A 99 18.61 -2.45 -5.91
CA GLN A 99 17.18 -2.43 -5.66
C GLN A 99 16.93 -2.47 -4.16
N PHE A 100 16.08 -1.59 -3.66
CA PHE A 100 15.55 -1.63 -2.30
C PHE A 100 14.07 -1.98 -2.34
N ASN A 101 13.62 -2.82 -1.41
CA ASN A 101 12.21 -3.00 -1.11
C ASN A 101 12.00 -2.79 0.39
N PHE A 102 11.05 -1.93 0.74
CA PHE A 102 10.82 -1.54 2.13
C PHE A 102 9.34 -1.31 2.43
N ASP A 103 8.99 -1.52 3.69
CA ASP A 103 7.62 -1.40 4.18
C ASP A 103 7.13 0.08 4.19
N PRO A 104 5.91 0.36 3.70
CA PRO A 104 5.30 1.70 3.79
C PRO A 104 5.20 2.25 5.22
N GLY A 105 5.15 1.38 6.23
CA GLY A 105 5.16 1.72 7.65
C GLY A 105 6.43 2.41 8.12
N ILE A 106 7.47 2.55 7.26
CA ILE A 106 8.63 3.40 7.56
C ILE A 106 8.24 4.84 7.91
N THR A 107 7.13 5.31 7.34
CA THR A 107 6.55 6.64 7.56
C THR A 107 6.37 6.99 9.02
N SER A 108 5.95 6.02 9.84
CA SER A 108 5.75 6.17 11.27
C SER A 108 7.03 6.61 12.01
N PHE A 109 8.21 6.39 11.43
CA PHE A 109 9.50 6.70 12.03
C PHE A 109 10.21 7.90 11.41
N ILE A 110 9.92 8.22 10.14
CA ILE A 110 10.69 9.23 9.38
C ILE A 110 9.88 10.45 8.93
N ASN A 111 8.54 10.42 9.06
CA ASN A 111 7.72 11.56 8.66
C ASN A 111 7.92 12.74 9.61
N HIS A 112 8.08 13.92 9.00
CA HIS A 112 8.22 15.19 9.71
C HIS A 112 7.22 16.19 9.12
N PRO A 113 6.65 17.14 9.91
CA PRO A 113 5.69 18.12 9.40
C PRO A 113 6.17 18.92 8.18
N ALA A 114 7.49 19.10 8.03
CA ALA A 114 8.11 19.80 6.90
C ALA A 114 8.56 18.88 5.73
N SER A 115 8.50 17.56 5.89
CA SER A 115 8.94 16.59 4.88
C SER A 115 8.27 15.23 5.06
N ASP A 116 7.62 14.75 4.00
CA ASP A 116 7.09 13.40 3.89
C ASP A 116 7.94 12.63 2.86
N PRO A 117 8.95 11.84 3.30
CA PRO A 117 9.90 11.22 2.38
C PRO A 117 9.29 10.14 1.50
N VAL A 118 8.13 9.59 1.88
CA VAL A 118 7.43 8.60 1.05
C VAL A 118 6.43 9.24 0.09
N SER A 119 6.12 10.53 0.25
CA SER A 119 5.18 11.23 -0.66
C SER A 119 5.59 11.14 -2.13
N CYS A 120 6.88 11.00 -2.46
CA CYS A 120 7.29 10.78 -3.85
C CYS A 120 6.78 9.45 -4.44
N PHE A 121 6.37 8.49 -3.61
CA PHE A 121 5.73 7.24 -4.02
C PHE A 121 4.21 7.37 -4.10
N THR A 122 3.59 8.19 -3.25
CA THR A 122 2.14 8.21 -3.03
C THR A 122 1.43 9.46 -3.57
N ASP A 123 2.04 10.65 -3.53
CA ASP A 123 1.50 11.92 -4.04
C ASP A 123 1.75 12.08 -5.55
N ARG A 124 1.41 11.02 -6.30
CA ARG A 124 1.45 11.00 -7.76
C ARG A 124 0.45 9.96 -8.29
N PRO A 125 -0.16 10.20 -9.47
CA PRO A 125 -0.97 9.18 -10.11
C PRO A 125 -0.18 7.91 -10.40
N LEU A 126 -0.82 6.74 -10.20
CA LEU A 126 -0.21 5.44 -10.48
C LEU A 126 0.30 5.34 -11.92
N GLY A 127 1.50 4.78 -12.06
CA GLY A 127 2.24 4.63 -13.31
C GLY A 127 2.84 5.93 -13.85
N THR A 128 2.77 7.06 -13.13
CA THR A 128 3.34 8.34 -13.58
C THR A 128 4.48 8.80 -12.68
N GLN A 129 5.43 9.55 -13.26
CA GLN A 129 6.52 10.17 -12.51
C GLN A 129 7.42 9.19 -11.73
N ASN A 130 7.45 7.91 -12.11
CA ASN A 130 8.25 6.89 -11.44
C ASN A 130 9.75 7.01 -11.68
N LYS A 131 10.21 7.76 -12.69
CA LYS A 131 11.62 7.79 -13.11
C LYS A 131 12.27 9.16 -12.93
N ARG A 132 13.50 9.19 -12.42
CA ARG A 132 14.37 10.36 -12.42
C ARG A 132 15.80 9.98 -12.80
N ASN A 133 16.45 10.80 -13.62
CA ASN A 133 17.90 10.69 -13.83
C ASN A 133 18.60 11.61 -12.82
N LEU A 134 19.45 11.05 -11.97
CA LEU A 134 20.19 11.85 -11.00
C LEU A 134 21.42 12.50 -11.63
N GLN A 135 21.77 13.70 -11.15
CA GLN A 135 23.06 14.28 -11.48
C GLN A 135 24.17 13.41 -10.87
N PRO A 136 25.37 13.33 -11.51
CA PRO A 136 26.46 12.51 -11.03
C PRO A 136 26.86 12.77 -9.57
N VAL A 137 26.74 14.02 -9.11
CA VAL A 137 27.03 14.41 -7.73
C VAL A 137 26.03 13.80 -6.74
N ASP A 138 24.73 13.86 -7.04
CA ASP A 138 23.67 13.32 -6.18
C ASP A 138 23.72 11.79 -6.15
N LEU A 139 23.94 11.19 -7.33
CA LEU A 139 24.11 9.74 -7.44
C LEU A 139 25.31 9.27 -6.63
N LYS A 140 26.44 10.00 -6.68
CA LYS A 140 27.63 9.65 -5.91
C LYS A 140 27.35 9.64 -4.40
N VAL A 141 26.62 10.64 -3.88
CA VAL A 141 26.25 10.67 -2.45
C VAL A 141 25.46 9.41 -2.06
N ILE A 142 24.46 9.02 -2.85
CA ILE A 142 23.68 7.80 -2.61
C ILE A 142 24.58 6.55 -2.66
N LEU A 143 25.51 6.48 -3.61
CA LEU A 143 26.43 5.35 -3.73
C LEU A 143 27.42 5.26 -2.57
N ASP A 144 27.99 6.38 -2.12
CA ASP A 144 28.90 6.42 -0.96
C ASP A 144 28.17 5.94 0.32
N LEU A 145 26.89 6.33 0.49
CA LEU A 145 26.05 5.87 1.60
C LEU A 145 25.74 4.37 1.51
N PHE A 146 25.42 3.88 0.31
CA PHE A 146 25.14 2.48 0.07
C PHE A 146 26.38 1.60 0.30
N GLU A 147 27.54 2.02 -0.20
CA GLU A 147 28.80 1.33 0.04
C GLU A 147 29.16 1.34 1.54
N SER A 148 28.97 2.47 2.22
CA SER A 148 29.12 2.52 3.68
C SER A 148 28.18 1.52 4.37
N MET A 149 26.96 1.35 3.88
CA MET A 149 25.98 0.40 4.42
C MET A 149 26.39 -1.06 4.20
N GLU A 150 26.87 -1.42 3.01
CA GLU A 150 27.34 -2.80 2.71
C GLU A 150 28.57 -3.18 3.56
N ASN A 151 29.47 -2.22 3.81
CA ASN A 151 30.71 -2.42 4.55
C ASN A 151 30.56 -2.52 6.07
N LEU A 152 29.36 -2.27 6.62
CA LEU A 152 29.10 -2.35 8.07
C LEU A 152 29.35 -3.75 8.64
N LYS A 153 29.23 -4.81 7.82
CA LYS A 153 29.45 -6.21 8.23
C LYS A 153 30.85 -6.45 8.83
N ASN A 154 31.82 -5.63 8.49
CA ASN A 154 33.21 -5.80 8.91
C ASN A 154 33.55 -5.13 10.26
N HIS A 155 32.66 -4.30 10.82
CA HIS A 155 33.02 -3.37 11.90
C HIS A 155 32.13 -3.45 13.16
N PHE A 156 30.88 -3.93 13.06
CA PHE A 156 29.92 -3.86 14.18
C PHE A 156 29.20 -5.20 14.40
N ARG A 157 29.31 -5.77 15.63
CA ARG A 157 28.55 -6.97 16.05
C ARG A 157 27.19 -6.65 16.69
N THR A 158 26.99 -5.42 17.15
CA THR A 158 25.78 -4.94 17.86
C THR A 158 25.26 -3.71 17.12
N GLY A 159 23.94 -3.62 16.90
CA GLY A 159 23.31 -2.46 16.25
C GLY A 159 23.47 -2.36 14.73
N LEU A 160 23.97 -3.41 14.05
CA LEU A 160 24.18 -3.44 12.59
C LEU A 160 22.93 -3.01 11.80
N GLU A 161 21.76 -3.54 12.16
CA GLU A 161 20.51 -3.22 11.48
C GLU A 161 20.07 -1.76 11.70
N VAL A 162 20.41 -1.17 12.85
CA VAL A 162 20.17 0.27 13.11
C VAL A 162 21.03 1.12 12.18
N PHE A 163 22.33 0.81 12.06
CA PHE A 163 23.21 1.55 11.15
C PHE A 163 22.76 1.41 9.69
N LYS A 164 22.31 0.22 9.26
CA LYS A 164 21.73 0.04 7.93
C LYS A 164 20.48 0.86 7.72
N LEU A 165 19.56 0.87 8.69
CA LEU A 165 18.36 1.67 8.65
C LEU A 165 18.69 3.17 8.54
N LEU A 166 19.62 3.68 9.36
CA LEU A 166 20.04 5.09 9.31
C LEU A 166 20.60 5.47 7.93
N ARG A 167 21.46 4.63 7.35
CA ARG A 167 21.99 4.85 6.00
C ARG A 167 20.91 4.79 4.93
N PHE A 168 19.97 3.86 5.05
CA PHE A 168 18.85 3.76 4.13
C PHE A 168 17.93 4.98 4.21
N VAL A 169 17.62 5.47 5.41
CA VAL A 169 16.81 6.69 5.60
C VAL A 169 17.50 7.89 4.97
N GLU A 170 18.82 8.02 5.11
CA GLU A 170 19.60 9.06 4.44
C GLU A 170 19.51 8.96 2.91
N ILE A 171 19.66 7.76 2.35
CA ILE A 171 19.46 7.49 0.90
C ILE A 171 18.03 7.87 0.46
N LEU A 172 17.01 7.46 1.21
CA LEU A 172 15.60 7.75 0.93
C LEU A 172 15.33 9.26 0.92
N MET A 173 15.94 10.01 1.83
CA MET A 173 15.83 11.47 1.84
C MET A 173 16.43 12.12 0.59
N HIS A 174 17.60 11.66 0.13
CA HIS A 174 18.20 12.15 -1.11
C HIS A 174 17.32 11.85 -2.33
N ILE A 175 16.71 10.65 -2.38
CA ILE A 175 15.76 10.28 -3.43
C ILE A 175 14.51 11.15 -3.36
N TYR A 176 13.92 11.32 -2.17
CA TYR A 176 12.77 12.19 -1.98
C TYR A 176 13.05 13.61 -2.51
N LEU A 177 14.18 14.21 -2.14
CA LEU A 177 14.56 15.55 -2.62
C LEU A 177 14.70 15.61 -4.15
N ALA A 178 15.24 14.56 -4.77
CA ALA A 178 15.37 14.50 -6.22
C ALA A 178 14.03 14.41 -6.97
N PHE A 179 12.99 13.89 -6.32
CA PHE A 179 11.64 13.77 -6.88
C PHE A 179 10.70 14.89 -6.45
N LYS A 180 10.91 15.52 -5.28
CA LYS A 180 10.05 16.56 -4.71
C LYS A 180 9.84 17.75 -5.63
N ASP A 181 10.89 18.16 -6.34
CA ASP A 181 10.86 19.31 -7.26
C ASP A 181 10.38 18.95 -8.68
N MET A 182 9.87 17.73 -8.88
CA MET A 182 9.24 17.40 -10.16
C MET A 182 8.01 18.28 -10.35
N PRO A 183 7.82 18.85 -11.55
CA PRO A 183 6.60 19.59 -11.84
C PRO A 183 5.42 18.66 -11.57
N LYS A 184 4.52 19.09 -10.68
CA LYS A 184 3.24 18.41 -10.47
C LYS A 184 2.63 18.19 -11.85
N PRO A 185 2.14 16.98 -12.15
CA PRO A 185 1.77 16.68 -13.51
C PRO A 185 0.74 17.70 -13.97
N GLU A 186 1.10 18.54 -14.94
CA GLU A 186 0.13 19.36 -15.66
C GLU A 186 -0.94 18.38 -16.11
N LYS A 187 -2.18 18.57 -15.61
CA LYS A 187 -3.37 17.75 -15.86
C LYS A 187 -3.11 16.81 -17.03
N PHE A 188 -2.64 15.59 -16.74
CA PHE A 188 -2.51 14.58 -17.78
C PHE A 188 -3.83 14.62 -18.51
N SER A 189 -3.81 14.68 -19.85
CA SER A 189 -5.01 14.41 -20.62
C SER A 189 -5.47 13.06 -20.08
N LYS A 190 -6.49 13.08 -19.20
CA LYS A 190 -7.01 11.88 -18.56
C LYS A 190 -7.10 10.87 -19.68
N ALA A 191 -6.60 9.64 -19.50
CA ALA A 191 -7.03 8.55 -20.38
C ALA A 191 -8.53 8.78 -20.57
N PRO A 192 -9.00 8.98 -21.83
CA PRO A 192 -10.34 9.50 -22.07
C PRO A 192 -11.29 8.77 -21.14
N GLN A 193 -12.19 9.46 -20.41
CA GLN A 193 -12.96 8.86 -19.29
C GLN A 193 -13.52 7.48 -19.64
N ILE A 194 -13.83 7.27 -20.91
CA ILE A 194 -14.19 5.99 -21.52
C ILE A 194 -13.16 4.85 -21.30
N ILE A 195 -11.86 5.04 -21.48
CA ILE A 195 -10.80 4.04 -21.21
C ILE A 195 -10.71 3.72 -19.73
N GLN A 196 -10.80 4.73 -18.85
CA GLN A 196 -10.83 4.50 -17.40
C GLN A 196 -12.06 3.66 -17.00
N ASN A 197 -13.24 4.04 -17.50
CA ASN A 197 -14.48 3.32 -17.27
C ASN A 197 -14.41 1.88 -17.79
N ILE A 198 -13.76 1.65 -18.93
CA ILE A 198 -13.55 0.30 -19.48
C ILE A 198 -12.60 -0.50 -18.58
N SER A 199 -11.48 0.07 -18.14
CA SER A 199 -10.55 -0.62 -17.24
C SER A 199 -11.21 -0.99 -15.91
N THR A 200 -11.93 -0.06 -15.28
CA THR A 200 -12.72 -0.34 -14.07
C THR A 200 -13.79 -1.41 -14.33
N TYR A 201 -14.41 -1.40 -15.50
CA TYR A 201 -15.38 -2.41 -15.85
C TYR A 201 -14.74 -3.80 -16.01
N ILE A 202 -13.56 -3.88 -16.64
CA ILE A 202 -12.80 -5.13 -16.73
C ILE A 202 -12.44 -5.60 -15.32
N GLU A 203 -11.97 -4.73 -14.43
CA GLU A 203 -11.60 -5.11 -13.05
C GLU A 203 -12.77 -5.77 -12.31
N ASN A 204 -13.98 -5.24 -12.50
CA ASN A 204 -15.17 -5.74 -11.83
C ASN A 204 -15.84 -6.91 -12.57
N ASN A 205 -15.41 -7.26 -13.79
CA ASN A 205 -16.09 -8.23 -14.64
C ASN A 205 -15.17 -9.18 -15.42
N PHE A 206 -13.87 -9.26 -15.11
CA PHE A 206 -12.90 -10.04 -15.87
C PHE A 206 -13.25 -11.53 -15.93
N GLU A 207 -14.00 -12.04 -14.96
CA GLU A 207 -14.47 -13.42 -14.88
C GLU A 207 -15.49 -13.78 -15.99
N ARG A 208 -16.15 -12.78 -16.56
CA ARG A 208 -17.19 -12.95 -17.59
C ARG A 208 -16.60 -12.91 -19.00
N ASP A 209 -17.38 -13.30 -20.00
CA ASP A 209 -16.95 -13.16 -21.39
C ASP A 209 -16.91 -11.67 -21.79
N LEU A 210 -15.69 -11.14 -21.91
CA LEU A 210 -15.41 -9.77 -22.30
C LEU A 210 -14.81 -9.77 -23.71
N SER A 211 -15.56 -9.23 -24.66
CA SER A 211 -15.13 -9.08 -26.04
C SER A 211 -15.13 -7.61 -26.43
N LEU A 212 -14.39 -7.27 -27.49
CA LEU A 212 -14.45 -5.92 -28.06
C LEU A 212 -15.88 -5.54 -28.47
N GLY A 213 -16.67 -6.52 -28.94
CA GLY A 213 -18.08 -6.30 -29.30
C GLY A 213 -18.95 -5.98 -28.10
N SER A 214 -18.78 -6.68 -26.97
CA SER A 214 -19.56 -6.38 -25.76
C SER A 214 -19.18 -5.02 -25.15
N MET A 215 -17.94 -4.57 -25.32
CA MET A 215 -17.57 -3.20 -24.94
C MET A 215 -18.12 -2.15 -25.89
N GLU A 216 -18.16 -2.44 -27.19
CA GLU A 216 -18.72 -1.57 -28.22
C GLU A 216 -20.21 -1.29 -27.97
N GLU A 217 -20.99 -2.32 -27.62
CA GLU A 217 -22.39 -2.17 -27.25
C GLU A 217 -22.57 -1.42 -25.92
N LYS A 218 -21.76 -1.74 -24.90
CA LYS A 218 -21.93 -1.18 -23.55
C LYS A 218 -21.49 0.29 -23.46
N PHE A 219 -20.39 0.63 -24.11
CA PHE A 219 -19.75 1.93 -24.01
C PHE A 219 -19.98 2.81 -25.24
N HIS A 220 -20.73 2.30 -26.23
CA HIS A 220 -21.05 3.00 -27.48
C HIS A 220 -19.80 3.52 -28.22
N ILE A 221 -18.76 2.68 -28.30
CA ILE A 221 -17.49 3.00 -28.97
C ILE A 221 -17.12 1.95 -30.00
N SER A 222 -16.52 2.36 -31.11
CA SER A 222 -16.07 1.39 -32.09
C SER A 222 -14.97 0.48 -31.53
N ARG A 223 -15.01 -0.82 -31.87
CA ARG A 223 -13.95 -1.78 -31.51
C ARG A 223 -12.54 -1.37 -31.94
N PHE A 224 -12.43 -0.65 -33.06
CA PHE A 224 -11.15 -0.17 -33.59
C PHE A 224 -10.59 0.96 -32.74
N TYR A 225 -11.44 1.93 -32.38
CA TYR A 225 -11.09 2.99 -31.43
C TYR A 225 -10.72 2.40 -30.06
N LEU A 226 -11.53 1.46 -29.54
CA LEU A 226 -11.24 0.77 -28.29
C LEU A 226 -9.88 0.07 -28.36
N SER A 227 -9.64 -0.78 -29.36
CA SER A 227 -8.39 -1.53 -29.45
C SER A 227 -7.18 -0.63 -29.60
N HIS A 228 -7.29 0.48 -30.35
CA HIS A 228 -6.19 1.43 -30.56
C HIS A 228 -5.92 2.24 -29.30
N GLU A 229 -6.94 2.91 -28.75
CA GLU A 229 -6.79 3.79 -27.59
C GLU A 229 -6.52 2.99 -26.31
N PHE A 230 -7.13 1.81 -26.13
CA PHE A 230 -6.85 0.96 -24.97
C PHE A 230 -5.39 0.49 -24.98
N LYS A 231 -4.86 0.07 -26.13
CA LYS A 231 -3.44 -0.29 -26.24
C LYS A 231 -2.53 0.91 -26.04
N LYS A 232 -2.90 2.07 -26.56
CA LYS A 232 -2.14 3.32 -26.40
C LYS A 232 -2.07 3.76 -24.94
N TYR A 233 -3.15 3.64 -24.18
CA TYR A 233 -3.24 4.12 -22.80
C TYR A 233 -2.99 3.06 -21.72
N THR A 234 -3.00 1.77 -22.05
CA THR A 234 -2.67 0.69 -21.10
C THR A 234 -1.40 -0.05 -21.46
N SER A 235 -0.80 0.23 -22.63
CA SER A 235 0.32 -0.52 -23.23
C SER A 235 0.04 -2.00 -23.54
N PHE A 236 -1.12 -2.54 -23.13
CA PHE A 236 -1.56 -3.90 -23.39
C PHE A 236 -2.71 -3.94 -24.42
N GLY A 237 -2.77 -5.01 -25.21
CA GLY A 237 -3.99 -5.26 -25.97
C GLY A 237 -5.19 -5.51 -25.03
N PHE A 238 -6.39 -5.08 -25.40
CA PHE A 238 -7.60 -5.29 -24.59
C PHE A 238 -7.77 -6.73 -24.07
N ARG A 239 -7.61 -7.73 -24.96
CA ARG A 239 -7.68 -9.16 -24.58
C ARG A 239 -6.52 -9.59 -23.69
N GLU A 240 -5.34 -9.03 -23.91
CA GLU A 240 -4.15 -9.33 -23.14
C GLU A 240 -4.31 -8.84 -21.69
N TYR A 241 -4.86 -7.63 -21.53
CA TYR A 241 -5.15 -7.05 -20.23
C TYR A 241 -6.14 -7.90 -19.42
N ILE A 242 -7.24 -8.36 -20.02
CA ILE A 242 -8.18 -9.29 -19.37
C ILE A 242 -7.46 -10.56 -18.94
N VAL A 243 -6.65 -11.15 -19.82
CA VAL A 243 -5.91 -12.38 -19.51
C VAL A 243 -4.96 -12.18 -18.32
N ILE A 244 -4.25 -11.04 -18.24
CA ILE A 244 -3.38 -10.72 -17.11
C ILE A 244 -4.19 -10.70 -15.81
N LYS A 245 -5.34 -10.01 -15.79
CA LYS A 245 -6.23 -9.94 -14.62
C LYS A 245 -6.72 -11.31 -14.19
N ARG A 246 -7.12 -12.16 -15.15
CA ARG A 246 -7.52 -13.55 -14.87
C ARG A 246 -6.38 -14.39 -14.30
N VAL A 247 -5.16 -14.25 -14.80
CA VAL A 247 -3.99 -14.97 -14.25
C VAL A 247 -3.66 -14.49 -12.83
N GLN A 248 -3.74 -13.18 -12.57
CA GLN A 248 -3.53 -12.61 -11.24
C GLN A 248 -4.56 -13.15 -10.24
N HIS A 249 -5.84 -13.18 -10.63
CA HIS A 249 -6.89 -13.75 -9.81
C HIS A 249 -6.70 -15.26 -9.57
N ALA A 250 -6.28 -16.01 -10.60
CA ALA A 250 -5.98 -17.43 -10.46
C ALA A 250 -4.82 -17.68 -9.48
N LYS A 251 -3.75 -16.87 -9.54
CA LYS A 251 -2.65 -16.95 -8.56
C LYS A 251 -3.18 -16.75 -7.15
N LEU A 252 -4.03 -15.74 -6.93
CA LEU A 252 -4.63 -15.47 -5.62
C LEU A 252 -5.43 -16.67 -5.12
N LEU A 253 -6.32 -17.23 -5.94
CA LEU A 253 -7.16 -18.38 -5.58
C LEU A 253 -6.35 -19.65 -5.27
N LEU A 254 -5.36 -19.98 -6.11
CA LEU A 254 -4.45 -21.10 -5.85
C LEU A 254 -3.71 -20.91 -4.53
N SER A 255 -3.31 -19.68 -4.25
CA SER A 255 -2.64 -19.32 -3.00
C SER A 255 -3.53 -19.36 -1.76
N LYS A 256 -4.87 -19.36 -1.95
CA LYS A 256 -5.90 -19.59 -0.93
C LYS A 256 -6.26 -21.08 -0.80
N GLY A 257 -5.55 -21.97 -1.49
CA GLY A 257 -5.71 -23.42 -1.40
C GLY A 257 -6.74 -24.02 -2.35
N LEU A 258 -7.28 -23.25 -3.31
CA LEU A 258 -8.22 -23.78 -4.29
C LEU A 258 -7.51 -24.69 -5.30
N LYS A 259 -8.26 -25.68 -5.82
CA LYS A 259 -7.71 -26.59 -6.83
C LYS A 259 -7.55 -25.88 -8.18
N PRO A 260 -6.60 -26.31 -9.03
CA PRO A 260 -6.39 -25.71 -10.36
C PRO A 260 -7.65 -25.59 -11.23
N ALA A 261 -8.53 -26.60 -11.18
CA ALA A 261 -9.78 -26.58 -11.94
C ALA A 261 -10.78 -25.53 -11.42
N GLU A 262 -10.84 -25.32 -10.11
CA GLU A 262 -11.70 -24.31 -9.48
C GLU A 262 -11.14 -22.90 -9.75
N ALA A 263 -9.84 -22.71 -9.58
CA ALA A 263 -9.17 -21.45 -9.88
C ALA A 263 -9.32 -21.07 -11.37
N CYS A 264 -9.25 -22.05 -12.29
CA CYS A 264 -9.54 -21.85 -13.71
C CYS A 264 -10.94 -21.26 -13.92
N SER A 265 -11.96 -21.91 -13.36
CA SER A 265 -13.36 -21.51 -13.53
C SER A 265 -13.65 -20.14 -12.91
N LEU A 266 -13.24 -19.93 -11.66
CA LEU A 266 -13.50 -18.68 -10.92
C LEU A 266 -12.72 -17.49 -11.49
N SER A 267 -11.58 -17.74 -12.13
CA SER A 267 -10.81 -16.67 -12.78
C SER A 267 -11.32 -16.37 -14.19
N GLY A 268 -12.44 -16.93 -14.64
CA GLY A 268 -13.02 -16.65 -15.95
C GLY A 268 -12.38 -17.36 -17.14
N PHE A 269 -11.64 -18.45 -16.94
CA PHE A 269 -11.18 -19.29 -18.04
C PHE A 269 -12.20 -20.39 -18.33
N ASN A 270 -12.66 -20.45 -19.58
CA ASN A 270 -13.65 -21.43 -20.03
C ASN A 270 -13.07 -22.81 -20.36
N ASP A 271 -11.74 -22.91 -20.49
CA ASP A 271 -11.05 -24.15 -20.85
C ASP A 271 -9.77 -24.31 -20.04
N TYR A 272 -9.62 -25.47 -19.41
CA TYR A 272 -8.47 -25.77 -18.56
C TYR A 272 -7.17 -25.91 -19.35
N SER A 273 -7.21 -26.39 -20.59
CA SER A 273 -6.01 -26.51 -21.43
C SER A 273 -5.43 -25.13 -21.75
N ASN A 274 -6.30 -24.19 -22.12
CA ASN A 274 -5.95 -22.79 -22.35
C ASN A 274 -5.49 -22.11 -21.05
N PHE A 275 -6.20 -22.29 -19.94
CA PHE A 275 -5.79 -21.79 -18.63
C PHE A 275 -4.36 -22.24 -18.29
N ASN A 276 -4.07 -23.54 -18.39
CA ASN A 276 -2.77 -24.09 -18.04
C ASN A 276 -1.66 -23.48 -18.92
N LYS A 277 -1.88 -23.42 -20.23
CA LYS A 277 -0.93 -22.81 -21.19
C LYS A 277 -0.68 -21.34 -20.88
N VAL A 278 -1.74 -20.56 -20.67
CA VAL A 278 -1.67 -19.12 -20.41
C VAL A 278 -1.05 -18.86 -19.03
N PHE A 279 -1.51 -19.55 -17.99
CA PHE A 279 -0.95 -19.44 -16.65
C PHE A 279 0.55 -19.73 -16.69
N LYS A 280 0.97 -20.86 -17.29
CA LYS A 280 2.39 -21.19 -17.45
C LYS A 280 3.16 -20.17 -18.26
N LYS A 281 2.56 -19.56 -19.28
CA LYS A 281 3.21 -18.47 -20.04
C LYS A 281 3.49 -17.26 -19.14
N TYR A 282 2.57 -16.90 -18.25
CA TYR A 282 2.66 -15.70 -17.41
C TYR A 282 3.33 -15.92 -16.05
N THR A 283 3.43 -17.16 -15.56
CA THR A 283 4.02 -17.50 -14.27
C THR A 283 5.24 -18.42 -14.38
N ARG A 284 5.58 -18.84 -15.61
CA ARG A 284 6.63 -19.81 -15.99
C ARG A 284 6.43 -21.24 -15.52
N VAL A 285 5.52 -21.48 -14.58
CA VAL A 285 5.21 -22.79 -13.99
C VAL A 285 3.76 -23.18 -14.24
N SER A 286 3.47 -24.48 -14.23
CA SER A 286 2.06 -24.91 -14.31
C SER A 286 1.29 -24.54 -13.03
N PRO A 287 -0.05 -24.44 -13.04
CA PRO A 287 -0.85 -24.21 -11.83
C PRO A 287 -0.58 -25.24 -10.70
N THR A 288 -0.40 -26.51 -11.05
CA THR A 288 -0.08 -27.58 -10.09
C THR A 288 1.31 -27.41 -9.49
N GLU A 289 2.28 -27.04 -10.32
CA GLU A 289 3.64 -26.74 -9.88
C GLU A 289 3.67 -25.47 -9.03
N TYR A 290 2.88 -24.46 -9.38
CA TYR A 290 2.68 -23.26 -8.58
C TYR A 290 2.17 -23.58 -7.17
N ILE A 291 1.13 -24.40 -7.03
CA ILE A 291 0.67 -24.89 -5.72
C ILE A 291 1.78 -25.65 -4.99
N ARG A 292 2.47 -26.56 -5.67
CA ARG A 292 3.55 -27.34 -5.05
C ARG A 292 4.67 -26.43 -4.52
N ASN A 293 4.98 -25.36 -5.25
CA ASN A 293 5.97 -24.38 -4.83
C ASN A 293 5.47 -23.54 -3.65
N ILE A 294 4.16 -23.27 -3.54
CA ILE A 294 3.54 -22.68 -2.34
C ILE A 294 3.70 -23.64 -1.15
N ASP A 295 3.28 -24.90 -1.30
CA ASP A 295 3.23 -25.89 -0.21
C ASP A 295 4.61 -26.21 0.36
N LYS A 296 5.62 -26.20 -0.49
CA LYS A 296 7.00 -26.46 -0.08
C LYS A 296 7.77 -25.22 0.38
N GLY A 297 7.17 -24.03 0.28
CA GLY A 297 7.91 -22.78 0.41
C GLY A 297 9.01 -22.60 -0.66
N GLU A 298 8.99 -23.39 -1.73
CA GLU A 298 10.00 -23.39 -2.81
C GLU A 298 9.68 -22.35 -3.91
N LEU A 299 8.62 -21.55 -3.74
CA LEU A 299 8.33 -20.40 -4.61
C LEU A 299 9.50 -19.41 -4.67
N ASP A 300 10.37 -19.43 -3.65
CA ASP A 300 11.65 -18.71 -3.56
C ASP A 300 12.64 -19.03 -4.69
N MET A 301 12.53 -20.19 -5.36
CA MET A 301 13.54 -20.65 -6.33
C MET A 301 13.11 -20.57 -7.80
N LEU A 302 11.83 -20.35 -8.10
CA LEU A 302 11.35 -20.22 -9.50
C LEU A 302 11.00 -18.77 -9.89
N GLN A 303 11.20 -17.82 -8.97
CA GLN A 303 11.10 -16.39 -9.19
C GLN A 303 12.29 -15.65 -8.53
N HIS A 304 13.50 -15.85 -9.03
CA HIS A 304 14.57 -14.88 -8.74
C HIS A 304 14.14 -13.52 -9.31
N ALA A 305 13.92 -12.43 -8.57
CA ALA A 305 14.01 -12.16 -7.13
C ALA A 305 13.11 -10.94 -6.82
N ASN A 306 12.76 -10.75 -5.54
CA ASN A 306 11.98 -9.65 -4.94
C ASN A 306 10.45 -9.80 -4.88
N ILE A 307 9.99 -10.59 -3.90
CA ILE A 307 8.99 -10.10 -2.93
C ILE A 307 9.53 -10.47 -1.54
N PRO A 308 9.51 -9.55 -0.57
CA PRO A 308 9.79 -9.89 0.83
C PRO A 308 8.81 -10.94 1.32
N ILE A 309 9.26 -11.77 2.25
CA ILE A 309 8.37 -12.61 3.04
C ILE A 309 7.38 -11.67 3.75
N LEU A 310 6.17 -11.53 3.22
CA LEU A 310 5.04 -11.02 3.97
C LEU A 310 4.42 -12.19 4.73
N PRO A 311 4.00 -11.99 5.98
CA PRO A 311 3.47 -13.03 6.85
C PRO A 311 2.10 -13.45 6.34
N LYS A 312 2.07 -14.30 5.31
CA LYS A 312 0.91 -15.13 5.05
C LYS A 312 0.65 -15.90 6.34
N TYR A 313 -0.53 -15.69 6.93
CA TYR A 313 -1.05 -16.28 8.19
C TYR A 313 -1.03 -15.43 9.47
N ALA A 314 -0.80 -14.12 9.42
CA ALA A 314 -1.33 -13.31 10.54
C ALA A 314 -2.86 -13.30 10.42
N LYS A 315 -3.55 -14.11 11.23
CA LYS A 315 -4.94 -13.82 11.57
C LYS A 315 -4.87 -12.46 12.26
N LEU A 316 -5.36 -11.40 11.62
CA LEU A 316 -5.44 -10.07 12.22
C LEU A 316 -6.90 -9.76 12.59
N PRO A 317 -7.13 -8.92 13.62
CA PRO A 317 -8.43 -8.27 13.83
C PRO A 317 -8.79 -7.34 12.66
N ASP A 318 -10.04 -6.90 12.61
CA ASP A 318 -10.59 -5.91 11.65
C ASP A 318 -11.77 -5.23 12.35
N LEU A 319 -11.63 -3.95 12.71
CA LEU A 319 -12.43 -3.20 13.68
C LEU A 319 -13.37 -2.24 12.96
N VAL A 320 -14.52 -2.76 12.58
CA VAL A 320 -15.54 -1.94 11.94
C VAL A 320 -16.37 -1.20 12.96
N VAL A 321 -16.53 0.11 12.76
CA VAL A 321 -17.57 0.87 13.45
C VAL A 321 -18.93 0.47 12.90
N THR A 322 -19.78 -0.14 13.73
CA THR A 322 -21.10 -0.65 13.32
C THR A 322 -22.27 0.19 13.85
N GLY A 323 -22.00 1.10 14.78
CA GLY A 323 -23.01 2.06 15.25
C GLY A 323 -22.38 3.27 15.93
N LEU A 324 -22.97 4.44 15.69
CA LEU A 324 -22.61 5.70 16.32
C LEU A 324 -23.86 6.30 16.98
N PHE A 325 -23.75 6.68 18.24
CA PHE A 325 -24.85 7.11 19.11
C PHE A 325 -24.46 8.33 19.93
N TRP A 326 -25.47 9.02 20.46
CA TRP A 326 -25.33 10.11 21.41
C TRP A 326 -26.46 10.06 22.44
N SER A 327 -26.22 10.62 23.62
CA SER A 327 -27.23 10.80 24.67
C SER A 327 -27.23 12.25 25.15
N PRO A 328 -28.40 12.90 25.28
CA PRO A 328 -29.75 12.38 25.03
C PRO A 328 -30.00 12.08 23.53
N GLU A 329 -30.86 11.10 23.22
CA GLU A 329 -31.12 10.64 21.84
C GLU A 329 -31.69 11.76 20.95
N ILE A 330 -32.47 12.65 21.57
CA ILE A 330 -33.04 13.86 20.97
C ILE A 330 -32.47 15.05 21.75
N PRO A 331 -31.30 15.58 21.37
CA PRO A 331 -30.66 16.65 22.11
C PRO A 331 -31.23 18.03 21.77
N GLU A 332 -31.43 18.82 22.82
CA GLU A 332 -31.86 20.21 22.77
C GLU A 332 -30.68 21.15 23.07
N LYS A 333 -30.85 22.43 22.74
CA LYS A 333 -29.84 23.46 23.02
C LYS A 333 -29.53 23.51 24.52
N GLY A 334 -28.25 23.46 24.86
CA GLY A 334 -27.77 23.46 26.25
C GLY A 334 -27.60 22.07 26.85
N ASP A 335 -28.04 20.99 26.18
CA ASP A 335 -27.82 19.64 26.66
C ASP A 335 -26.34 19.26 26.67
N SER A 336 -25.95 18.49 27.67
CA SER A 336 -24.64 17.83 27.69
C SER A 336 -24.73 16.51 26.92
N ILE A 337 -24.12 16.48 25.75
CA ILE A 337 -24.13 15.35 24.83
C ILE A 337 -22.94 14.44 25.11
N LEU A 338 -23.22 13.17 25.40
CA LEU A 338 -22.24 12.10 25.50
C LEU A 338 -22.26 11.23 24.24
N LEU A 339 -21.12 11.11 23.56
CA LEU A 339 -20.97 10.28 22.36
C LEU A 339 -20.62 8.83 22.70
N SER A 340 -21.09 7.89 21.89
CA SER A 340 -20.82 6.46 22.05
C SER A 340 -20.74 5.76 20.69
N VAL A 341 -19.91 4.73 20.58
CA VAL A 341 -19.72 3.94 19.36
C VAL A 341 -19.79 2.45 19.67
N VAL A 342 -20.29 1.65 18.74
CA VAL A 342 -20.14 0.19 18.76
C VAL A 342 -19.09 -0.20 17.73
N VAL A 343 -18.02 -0.81 18.21
CA VAL A 343 -16.95 -1.38 17.37
C VAL A 343 -17.12 -2.89 17.35
N MET A 344 -17.04 -3.50 16.16
CA MET A 344 -17.08 -4.93 15.95
C MET A 344 -15.75 -5.41 15.38
N ASN A 345 -15.19 -6.48 15.94
CA ASN A 345 -14.08 -7.16 15.28
C ASN A 345 -14.64 -8.13 14.22
N VAL A 346 -14.65 -7.77 12.95
CA VAL A 346 -15.04 -8.62 11.81
C VAL A 346 -13.88 -9.47 11.26
N GLY A 347 -12.70 -9.33 11.87
CA GLY A 347 -11.45 -9.98 11.46
C GLY A 347 -11.38 -11.45 11.83
N ARG A 348 -10.17 -12.02 11.72
CA ARG A 348 -9.92 -13.45 11.96
C ARG A 348 -9.10 -13.74 13.22
N ALA A 349 -8.62 -12.72 13.91
CA ALA A 349 -8.02 -12.82 15.24
C ALA A 349 -8.62 -11.81 16.21
N ALA A 350 -8.42 -12.06 17.50
CA ALA A 350 -8.76 -11.10 18.53
C ALA A 350 -7.83 -9.89 18.47
N THR A 351 -8.28 -8.73 18.94
CA THR A 351 -7.37 -7.62 19.21
C THR A 351 -6.37 -8.01 20.31
N PRO A 352 -5.15 -7.43 20.34
CA PRO A 352 -4.16 -7.76 21.34
C PRO A 352 -4.65 -7.44 22.76
N GLU A 353 -4.54 -8.40 23.68
CA GLU A 353 -4.87 -8.17 25.10
C GLU A 353 -3.92 -7.12 25.71
N GLY A 354 -4.47 -6.14 26.42
CA GLY A 354 -3.73 -5.07 27.06
C GLY A 354 -3.45 -3.87 26.16
N VAL A 355 -3.72 -3.95 24.85
CA VAL A 355 -3.63 -2.81 23.93
C VAL A 355 -4.96 -2.07 23.92
N THR A 356 -4.91 -0.76 24.19
CA THR A 356 -6.12 0.08 24.20
C THR A 356 -6.72 0.19 22.80
N LEU A 357 -7.98 -0.23 22.66
CA LEU A 357 -8.84 0.15 21.54
C LEU A 357 -9.32 1.58 21.79
N GLY A 358 -8.59 2.54 21.21
CA GLY A 358 -8.93 3.95 21.28
C GLY A 358 -10.06 4.30 20.30
N VAL A 359 -10.93 5.22 20.69
CA VAL A 359 -11.92 5.81 19.78
C VAL A 359 -11.84 7.32 19.86
N GLY A 360 -11.60 7.98 18.73
CA GLY A 360 -11.69 9.42 18.59
C GLY A 360 -13.08 9.82 18.10
N PHE A 361 -13.68 10.83 18.71
CA PHE A 361 -14.93 11.44 18.26
C PHE A 361 -14.71 12.91 17.92
N ASN A 362 -15.01 13.27 16.68
CA ASN A 362 -14.90 14.64 16.19
C ASN A 362 -16.28 15.21 15.91
N ILE A 363 -16.58 16.36 16.51
CA ILE A 363 -17.77 17.15 16.22
C ILE A 363 -17.32 18.27 15.28
N LEU A 364 -17.89 18.31 14.08
CA LEU A 364 -17.56 19.28 13.06
C LEU A 364 -18.79 20.12 12.72
N ASP A 365 -18.60 21.40 12.44
CA ASP A 365 -19.67 22.24 11.90
C ASP A 365 -19.91 22.00 10.40
N THR A 366 -20.88 22.71 9.82
CA THR A 366 -21.23 22.59 8.38
C THR A 366 -20.12 23.02 7.42
N GLU A 367 -19.14 23.79 7.88
CA GLU A 367 -17.95 24.18 7.11
C GLU A 367 -16.79 23.18 7.29
N GLY A 368 -16.99 22.14 8.11
CA GLY A 368 -15.99 21.12 8.42
C GLY A 368 -14.97 21.57 9.48
N ARG A 369 -15.21 22.68 10.18
CA ARG A 369 -14.34 23.13 11.27
C ARG A 369 -14.60 22.31 12.53
N GLU A 370 -13.53 22.04 13.25
CA GLU A 370 -13.59 21.30 14.51
C GLU A 370 -14.25 22.13 15.61
N VAL A 371 -15.32 21.58 16.19
CA VAL A 371 -16.05 22.16 17.32
C VAL A 371 -15.55 21.54 18.63
N LEU A 372 -15.39 20.22 18.66
CA LEU A 372 -14.88 19.50 19.82
C LEU A 372 -14.29 18.15 19.39
N VAL A 373 -13.24 17.73 20.08
CA VAL A 373 -12.69 16.37 20.03
C VAL A 373 -12.73 15.77 21.43
N VAL A 374 -13.34 14.59 21.52
CA VAL A 374 -13.36 13.75 22.73
C VAL A 374 -13.00 12.33 22.35
N TRP A 375 -12.55 11.51 23.29
CA TRP A 375 -12.11 10.16 22.98
C TRP A 375 -12.51 9.14 24.06
N SER A 376 -12.37 7.86 23.69
CA SER A 376 -12.44 6.70 24.56
C SER A 376 -11.07 6.02 24.60
N ASP A 377 -10.48 5.84 25.78
CA ASP A 377 -9.16 5.20 25.94
C ASP A 377 -9.10 4.17 27.08
N ASN A 378 -10.26 3.76 27.61
CA ASN A 378 -10.36 2.88 28.79
C ASN A 378 -10.69 1.40 28.47
N HIS A 379 -10.63 1.00 27.20
CA HIS A 379 -10.87 -0.39 26.80
C HIS A 379 -9.59 -1.03 26.25
N SER A 380 -9.03 -1.96 27.00
CA SER A 380 -7.82 -2.71 26.61
C SER A 380 -8.00 -4.23 26.65
N LYS A 381 -9.24 -4.70 26.87
CA LYS A 381 -9.57 -6.12 26.81
C LYS A 381 -9.57 -6.57 25.35
N ALA A 382 -9.02 -7.75 25.05
CA ALA A 382 -9.08 -8.31 23.71
C ALA A 382 -10.54 -8.48 23.26
N LEU A 383 -10.82 -8.04 22.03
CA LEU A 383 -12.10 -8.19 21.36
C LEU A 383 -11.98 -9.36 20.38
N ALA A 384 -12.68 -10.47 20.62
CA ALA A 384 -12.59 -11.66 19.78
C ALA A 384 -13.26 -11.46 18.40
N PRO A 385 -12.95 -12.26 17.38
CA PRO A 385 -13.67 -12.26 16.11
C PRO A 385 -15.18 -12.43 16.31
N GLY A 386 -15.96 -11.53 15.73
CA GLY A 386 -17.41 -11.43 15.87
C GLY A 386 -17.90 -10.73 17.14
N GLU A 387 -17.02 -10.38 18.07
CA GLU A 387 -17.38 -9.67 19.30
C GLU A 387 -17.55 -8.17 19.03
N THR A 388 -18.43 -7.55 19.81
CA THR A 388 -18.69 -6.11 19.76
C THR A 388 -18.44 -5.48 21.12
N VAL A 389 -18.00 -4.23 21.12
CA VAL A 389 -17.86 -3.42 22.33
C VAL A 389 -18.51 -2.06 22.12
N LEU A 390 -19.26 -1.61 23.13
CA LEU A 390 -19.78 -0.26 23.22
C LEU A 390 -18.78 0.62 23.98
N LEU A 391 -18.20 1.60 23.29
CA LEU A 391 -17.24 2.55 23.83
C LEU A 391 -17.89 3.92 23.95
N ARG A 392 -17.65 4.60 25.06
CA ARG A 392 -18.18 5.94 25.32
C ARG A 392 -17.03 6.91 25.46
N ALA A 393 -17.23 8.15 25.01
CA ALA A 393 -16.28 9.21 25.29
C ALA A 393 -16.05 9.29 26.81
N ASN A 394 -14.81 9.13 27.25
CA ASN A 394 -14.45 9.13 28.66
C ASN A 394 -13.51 10.30 29.01
N SER A 395 -12.87 10.91 28.01
CA SER A 395 -11.94 12.02 28.17
C SER A 395 -11.94 12.92 26.92
N GLY A 396 -11.19 14.01 26.98
CA GLY A 396 -11.03 14.99 25.91
C GLY A 396 -10.06 16.10 26.31
N ILE A 397 -9.96 17.15 25.51
CA ILE A 397 -9.16 18.33 25.86
C ILE A 397 -9.66 18.88 27.21
N ASP A 398 -8.72 19.17 28.11
CA ASP A 398 -9.00 19.60 29.50
C ASP A 398 -9.87 18.62 30.32
N GLY A 399 -9.90 17.33 29.93
CA GLY A 399 -10.67 16.29 30.61
C GLY A 399 -12.18 16.34 30.31
N VAL A 400 -12.60 17.15 29.35
CA VAL A 400 -14.01 17.25 28.92
C VAL A 400 -14.38 16.04 28.07
N ASN A 401 -15.40 15.28 28.46
CA ASN A 401 -15.85 14.09 27.72
C ASN A 401 -17.26 14.24 27.12
N THR A 402 -17.86 15.41 27.26
CA THR A 402 -19.20 15.75 26.74
C THR A 402 -19.17 17.08 25.99
N TRP A 403 -20.09 17.24 25.05
CA TRP A 403 -20.27 18.48 24.31
C TRP A 403 -21.52 19.20 24.78
N THR A 404 -21.44 20.50 25.08
CA THR A 404 -22.66 21.30 25.34
C THR A 404 -23.28 21.71 24.01
N ALA A 405 -24.49 21.21 23.73
CA ALA A 405 -25.20 21.40 22.48
C ALA A 405 -25.47 22.88 22.21
N VAL A 406 -25.08 23.35 21.03
CA VAL A 406 -25.44 24.66 20.51
C VAL A 406 -26.34 24.46 19.30
N GLU A 407 -27.27 25.39 19.09
CA GLU A 407 -28.15 25.38 17.92
C GLU A 407 -27.34 25.34 16.63
N GLY A 408 -27.68 24.41 15.73
CA GLY A 408 -26.99 24.24 14.46
C GLY A 408 -26.99 22.80 13.93
N SER A 409 -26.32 22.62 12.80
CA SER A 409 -26.11 21.32 12.16
C SER A 409 -24.65 20.91 12.27
N TYR A 410 -24.43 19.66 12.68
CA TYR A 410 -23.12 19.12 12.98
C TYR A 410 -22.91 17.78 12.29
N ARG A 411 -21.66 17.50 11.94
CA ARG A 411 -21.20 16.19 11.50
C ARG A 411 -20.40 15.56 12.63
N ILE A 412 -20.86 14.41 13.10
CA ILE A 412 -20.21 13.61 14.15
C ILE A 412 -19.46 12.48 13.46
N VAL A 413 -18.15 12.40 13.67
CA VAL A 413 -17.29 11.36 13.08
C VAL A 413 -16.64 10.58 14.21
N ALA A 414 -16.72 9.25 14.15
CA ALA A 414 -16.05 8.36 15.07
C ALA A 414 -14.99 7.53 14.34
N TYR A 415 -13.79 7.48 14.91
CA TYR A 415 -12.64 6.71 14.43
C TYR A 415 -12.33 5.62 15.46
N ALA A 416 -12.62 4.37 15.14
CA ALA A 416 -12.06 3.25 15.89
C ALA A 416 -10.56 3.13 15.59
N ASP A 417 -9.81 2.71 16.58
CA ASP A 417 -8.35 2.69 16.57
C ASP A 417 -7.73 4.01 16.09
N ASP A 418 -8.16 5.11 16.71
CA ASP A 418 -7.84 6.49 16.33
C ASP A 418 -6.33 6.83 16.23
N MET A 419 -5.48 6.09 16.93
CA MET A 419 -4.02 6.24 16.86
C MET A 419 -3.32 5.03 16.21
N ASN A 420 -4.05 4.17 15.51
CA ASN A 420 -3.53 3.02 14.79
C ASN A 420 -2.68 2.09 15.69
N ARG A 421 -3.19 1.76 16.88
CA ARG A 421 -2.53 0.96 17.93
C ARG A 421 -2.69 -0.54 17.68
N ILE A 422 -3.73 -0.96 16.96
CA ILE A 422 -4.09 -2.34 16.69
C ILE A 422 -3.90 -2.58 15.19
N ALA A 423 -2.98 -3.46 14.80
CA ALA A 423 -2.81 -3.78 13.38
C ALA A 423 -3.98 -4.62 12.86
N GLU A 424 -4.60 -4.18 11.77
CA GLU A 424 -5.84 -4.75 11.25
C GLU A 424 -5.64 -5.40 9.86
N SER A 425 -6.58 -6.26 9.45
CA SER A 425 -6.60 -6.78 8.08
C SER A 425 -7.17 -5.79 7.06
N ASN A 426 -7.82 -4.73 7.53
CA ASN A 426 -8.34 -3.62 6.74
C ASN A 426 -8.34 -2.37 7.63
N GLU A 427 -7.60 -1.33 7.26
CA GLU A 427 -7.53 -0.07 8.03
C GLU A 427 -8.53 0.98 7.51
N ASP A 428 -9.21 0.70 6.38
CA ASP A 428 -10.02 1.70 5.67
C ASP A 428 -11.50 1.74 6.13
N ASN A 429 -11.91 0.86 7.04
CA ASN A 429 -13.31 0.67 7.48
C ASN A 429 -13.54 0.98 8.97
N ASN A 430 -12.60 1.69 9.60
CA ASN A 430 -12.63 2.03 11.02
C ASN A 430 -13.40 3.32 11.35
N VAL A 431 -14.12 3.89 10.37
CA VAL A 431 -14.73 5.21 10.48
C VAL A 431 -16.23 5.16 10.21
N MET A 432 -17.01 5.87 11.03
CA MET A 432 -18.43 6.14 10.76
C MET A 432 -18.75 7.61 11.01
N GLU A 433 -19.60 8.17 10.15
CA GLU A 433 -20.14 9.52 10.34
C GLU A 433 -21.67 9.53 10.42
N LYS A 434 -22.20 10.48 11.20
CA LYS A 434 -23.62 10.81 11.27
C LYS A 434 -23.82 12.32 11.37
N PHE A 435 -24.98 12.78 10.93
CA PHE A 435 -25.38 14.18 11.06
C PHE A 435 -26.29 14.36 12.27
N LEU A 436 -26.07 15.43 13.02
CA LEU A 436 -26.85 15.83 14.18
C LEU A 436 -27.33 17.27 14.01
N ASN A 437 -28.63 17.49 14.16
CA ASN A 437 -29.23 18.82 14.15
C ASN A 437 -29.74 19.14 15.55
N ILE A 438 -29.31 20.29 16.09
CA ILE A 438 -29.81 20.86 17.33
C ILE A 438 -30.75 22.00 16.96
N CYS A 439 -32.04 21.82 17.24
CA CYS A 439 -33.02 22.87 17.03
C CYS A 439 -32.89 23.95 18.12
N GLY A 440 -33.09 25.21 17.74
CA GLY A 440 -33.39 26.29 18.69
C GLY A 440 -34.85 26.27 19.12
N ASP A 441 -35.15 26.97 20.22
CA ASP A 441 -36.51 27.19 20.72
C ASP A 441 -37.42 27.93 19.71
#